data_AF-A0A511MDT9-F1
#
_entry.id   AF-A0A511MDT9-F1
#
_cell.length_a   1.000
_cell.length_b   1.000
_cell.length_c   1.000
_cell.angle_alpha   90.00
_cell.angle_beta   90.00
_cell.angle_gamma   90.00
#
_symmetry.space_group_name_H-M   'P 1'
#
loop_
_entity.id
_entity.type
_entity.pdbx_description
1 polymer ?
#
loop_
_entity_poly.entity_id
_entity_poly.type
_entity_poly.pdbx_seq_one_letter_code
_entity_poly.pdbx_strand_id
1 'polypeptide(L)'
;MDSKTRFPVVGALLVFIGTAHTALGVAIWVDGVEQSELAFWFTAFGVAAVCFGLAVTDVERIRGYVPAPILGAIAVLTAFGLIFEPVSGFLTVLVPLAVGVGKWTRHRRVTAVPAAAGTASG
;
A
#
# COMPACT_ATOMS: atom_id res chain seq x y z
N MET A 1 2.83 -0.70 23.74
CA MET A 1 3.44 -0.62 22.39
C MET A 1 3.50 0.84 22.02
N ASP A 2 4.69 1.42 21.96
CA ASP A 2 4.87 2.81 21.57
C ASP A 2 4.81 2.94 20.05
N SER A 3 3.79 3.62 19.54
CA SER A 3 3.63 3.84 18.11
C SER A 3 4.59 4.93 17.64
N LYS A 4 5.40 4.66 16.62
CA LYS A 4 6.28 5.64 15.97
C LYS A 4 5.55 6.51 14.96
N THR A 5 4.33 6.14 14.55
CA THR A 5 3.47 6.97 13.69
C THR A 5 2.10 7.16 14.32
N ARG A 6 1.65 8.41 14.42
CA ARG A 6 0.26 8.70 14.81
C ARG A 6 -0.74 8.26 13.73
N PHE A 7 -0.33 8.31 12.46
CA PHE A 7 -1.16 7.95 11.31
C PHE A 7 -0.40 7.05 10.32
N PRO A 8 -0.75 5.74 10.23
CA PRO A 8 -0.18 4.81 9.26
C PRO A 8 -0.84 5.00 7.88
N VAL A 9 -0.39 6.02 7.15
CA VAL A 9 -1.04 6.49 5.91
C VAL A 9 -1.02 5.42 4.82
N VAL A 10 0.07 4.68 4.64
CA VAL A 10 0.18 3.69 3.56
C VAL A 10 -0.77 2.53 3.83
N GLY A 11 -0.75 2.00 5.05
CA GLY A 11 -1.67 0.94 5.45
C GLY A 11 -3.14 1.36 5.37
N ALA A 12 -3.47 2.57 5.83
CA ALA A 12 -4.83 3.11 5.77
C ALA A 12 -5.33 3.29 4.32
N LEU A 13 -4.48 3.79 3.42
CA LEU A 13 -4.81 3.91 2.00
C LEU A 13 -5.10 2.56 1.36
N LEU A 14 -4.29 1.52 1.65
CA LEU A 14 -4.53 0.17 1.15
C LEU A 14 -5.85 -0.41 1.67
N VAL A 15 -6.18 -0.21 2.94
CA VAL A 15 -7.47 -0.64 3.51
C VAL A 15 -8.62 0.07 2.82
N PHE A 16 -8.56 1.40 2.71
CA PHE A 16 -9.61 2.19 2.06
C PHE A 16 -9.84 1.76 0.60
N ILE A 17 -8.77 1.64 -0.17
CA ILE A 17 -8.81 1.17 -1.56
C ILE A 17 -9.42 -0.24 -1.61
N GLY A 18 -8.95 -1.16 -0.77
CA GLY A 18 -9.44 -2.53 -0.73
C GLY A 18 -10.94 -2.59 -0.42
N THR A 19 -11.40 -1.85 0.58
CA THR A 19 -12.84 -1.78 0.92
C THR A 19 -13.67 -1.24 -0.24
N ALA A 20 -13.21 -0.19 -0.91
CA ALA A 20 -13.90 0.36 -2.08
C ALA A 20 -14.01 -0.66 -3.22
N HIS A 21 -12.96 -1.44 -3.47
CA HIS A 21 -12.96 -2.48 -4.51
C HIS A 21 -13.85 -3.66 -4.15
N THR A 22 -13.85 -4.09 -2.89
CA THR A 22 -14.78 -5.12 -2.42
C THR A 22 -16.23 -4.67 -2.58
N ALA A 23 -16.55 -3.43 -2.20
CA ALA A 23 -17.90 -2.89 -2.36
C ALA A 23 -18.31 -2.81 -3.83
N LEU A 24 -17.41 -2.36 -4.71
CA LEU A 24 -17.67 -2.29 -6.15
C LEU A 24 -17.85 -3.68 -6.79
N GLY A 25 -17.01 -4.66 -6.42
CA GLY A 25 -17.15 -6.03 -6.90
C GLY A 25 -18.47 -6.68 -6.49
N VAL A 26 -18.92 -6.44 -5.25
CA VAL A 26 -20.26 -6.86 -4.78
C VAL A 26 -21.37 -6.14 -5.54
N ALA A 27 -21.22 -4.83 -5.80
CA ALA A 27 -22.22 -4.08 -6.55
C ALA A 27 -22.36 -4.60 -8.00
N ILE A 28 -21.25 -4.85 -8.70
CA ILE A 28 -21.24 -5.44 -10.05
C ILE A 28 -21.90 -6.82 -10.03
N TRP A 29 -21.60 -7.64 -9.02
CA TRP A 29 -22.20 -8.96 -8.87
C TRP A 29 -23.72 -8.90 -8.68
N VAL A 30 -24.21 -7.96 -7.86
CA VAL A 30 -25.64 -7.75 -7.60
C VAL A 30 -26.39 -7.20 -8.83
N ASP A 31 -25.73 -6.37 -9.64
CA ASP A 31 -26.33 -5.78 -10.86
C ASP A 31 -26.61 -6.82 -11.96
N GLY A 32 -25.99 -8.02 -11.88
CA GLY A 32 -26.37 -9.18 -12.68
C GLY A 32 -26.02 -9.09 -14.18
N VAL A 33 -25.28 -8.07 -14.61
CA VAL A 33 -24.67 -8.00 -15.94
C VAL A 33 -23.65 -9.15 -16.03
N GLU A 34 -23.51 -9.83 -17.18
CA GLU A 34 -22.50 -10.90 -17.40
C GLU A 34 -21.05 -10.37 -17.30
N GLN A 35 -20.64 -9.97 -16.09
CA GLN A 35 -19.34 -9.41 -15.74
C GLN A 35 -18.80 -10.13 -14.48
N SER A 36 -19.11 -11.43 -14.36
CA SER A 36 -18.72 -12.26 -13.21
C SER A 36 -17.21 -12.28 -12.98
N GLU A 37 -16.42 -12.24 -14.06
CA GLU A 37 -14.97 -12.15 -13.99
C GLU A 37 -14.50 -10.81 -13.39
N LEU A 38 -15.06 -9.69 -13.86
CA LEU A 38 -14.74 -8.36 -13.33
C LEU A 38 -15.14 -8.23 -11.85
N ALA A 39 -16.35 -8.68 -11.50
CA ALA A 39 -16.83 -8.71 -10.12
C ALA A 39 -15.93 -9.55 -9.20
N PHE A 40 -15.48 -10.72 -9.69
CA PHE A 40 -14.52 -11.57 -8.98
C PHE A 40 -13.19 -10.84 -8.74
N TRP A 41 -12.58 -10.26 -9.78
CA TRP A 41 -11.29 -9.58 -9.65
C TRP A 41 -11.34 -8.37 -8.72
N PHE A 42 -12.37 -7.52 -8.81
CA PHE A 42 -12.57 -6.41 -7.89
C PHE A 42 -12.71 -6.88 -6.43
N THR A 43 -13.49 -7.94 -6.21
CA THR A 43 -13.72 -8.47 -4.87
C THR A 43 -12.46 -9.12 -4.29
N ALA A 44 -11.82 -10.01 -5.05
CA ALA A 44 -10.63 -10.73 -4.63
C ALA A 44 -9.46 -9.78 -4.34
N PHE A 45 -9.23 -8.81 -5.24
CA PHE A 45 -8.26 -7.75 -4.99
C PHE A 45 -8.62 -6.93 -3.76
N GLY A 46 -9.89 -6.52 -3.61
CA GLY A 46 -10.34 -5.71 -2.50
C GLY A 46 -10.07 -6.38 -1.15
N VAL A 47 -10.42 -7.66 -1.02
CA VAL A 47 -10.17 -8.44 0.21
C VAL A 47 -8.66 -8.57 0.47
N ALA A 48 -7.87 -8.89 -0.55
CA ALA A 48 -6.42 -9.00 -0.42
C ALA A 48 -5.78 -7.66 0.00
N ALA A 49 -6.22 -6.54 -0.57
CA ALA A 49 -5.74 -5.20 -0.25
C ALA A 49 -6.11 -4.76 1.18
N VAL A 50 -7.30 -5.12 1.67
CA VAL A 50 -7.68 -4.89 3.09
C VAL A 50 -6.76 -5.66 4.02
N CYS A 51 -6.62 -6.98 3.83
CA CYS A 51 -5.78 -7.82 4.68
C CYS A 51 -4.33 -7.34 4.67
N PHE A 52 -3.80 -7.04 3.48
CA PHE A 52 -2.44 -6.52 3.35
C PHE A 52 -2.30 -5.12 3.96
N GLY A 53 -3.26 -4.23 3.77
CA GLY A 53 -3.28 -2.89 4.36
C GLY A 53 -3.27 -2.91 5.90
N LEU A 54 -3.98 -3.86 6.52
CA LEU A 54 -3.91 -4.08 7.97
C LEU A 54 -2.51 -4.53 8.42
N ALA A 55 -1.91 -5.50 7.71
CA ALA A 55 -0.54 -5.93 8.02
C ALA A 55 0.49 -4.79 7.85
N VAL A 56 0.34 -3.97 6.80
CA VAL A 56 1.19 -2.79 6.56
C VAL A 56 0.97 -1.73 7.64
N THR A 57 -0.26 -1.56 8.12
CA THR A 57 -0.60 -0.63 9.21
C THR A 57 0.19 -0.94 10.47
N ASP A 58 0.28 -2.22 10.87
CA ASP A 58 1.04 -2.63 12.05
C ASP A 58 2.53 -2.37 11.88
N VAL A 59 3.08 -2.73 10.71
CA VAL A 59 4.49 -2.47 10.41
C VAL A 59 4.80 -0.97 10.41
N GLU A 60 3.95 -0.16 9.79
CA GLU A 60 4.12 1.29 9.70
C GLU A 60 4.05 1.93 11.09
N ARG A 61 3.10 1.51 11.95
CA ARG A 61 2.99 1.97 13.35
C ARG A 61 4.24 1.64 14.16
N ILE A 62 4.78 0.43 14.03
CA ILE A 62 5.97 -0.01 14.76
C ILE A 62 7.23 0.72 14.27
N ARG A 63 7.37 0.91 12.95
CA ARG A 63 8.64 1.37 12.36
C ARG A 63 8.71 2.86 12.07
N GLY A 64 7.60 3.57 11.90
CA GLY A 64 7.60 4.95 11.42
C GLY A 64 7.35 5.07 9.90
N TYR A 65 7.65 4.00 9.16
CA TYR A 65 7.69 3.94 7.70
C TYR A 65 7.47 2.51 7.21
N VAL A 66 7.21 2.36 5.91
CA VAL A 66 7.06 1.05 5.27
C VAL A 66 8.42 0.60 4.69
N PRO A 67 8.94 -0.58 5.07
CA PRO A 67 10.19 -1.11 4.54
C PRO A 67 10.17 -1.38 3.03
N ALA A 68 11.34 -1.28 2.38
CA ALA A 68 11.51 -1.54 0.96
C ALA A 68 10.94 -2.88 0.46
N PRO A 69 11.08 -4.02 1.17
CA PRO A 69 10.47 -5.28 0.73
C PRO A 69 8.94 -5.22 0.62
N ILE A 70 8.28 -4.50 1.54
CA ILE A 70 6.82 -4.32 1.50
C ILE A 70 6.43 -3.38 0.35
N LEU A 71 7.20 -2.32 0.11
CA LEU A 71 6.99 -1.46 -1.06
C LEU A 71 7.19 -2.24 -2.38
N GLY A 72 8.16 -3.14 -2.41
CA GLY A 72 8.37 -4.07 -3.52
C GLY A 72 7.17 -5.00 -3.73
N ALA A 73 6.60 -5.55 -2.67
CA ALA A 73 5.38 -6.35 -2.75
C ALA A 73 4.17 -5.53 -3.26
N ILE A 74 4.00 -4.29 -2.82
CA ILE A 74 2.97 -3.36 -3.34
C ILE A 74 3.18 -3.12 -4.84
N ALA A 75 4.43 -2.90 -5.27
CA ALA A 75 4.76 -2.69 -6.68
C ALA A 75 4.47 -3.94 -7.53
N VAL A 76 4.85 -5.14 -7.05
CA VAL A 76 4.57 -6.42 -7.72
C VAL A 76 3.07 -6.67 -7.81
N LEU A 77 2.32 -6.45 -6.75
CA LEU A 77 0.86 -6.57 -6.75
C LEU A 77 0.22 -5.64 -7.79
N THR A 78 0.72 -4.40 -7.88
CA THR A 78 0.24 -3.42 -8.86
C THR A 78 0.55 -3.87 -10.28
N ALA A 79 1.77 -4.31 -10.55
CA ALA A 79 2.17 -4.79 -11.88
C ALA A 79 1.38 -6.05 -12.28
N PHE A 80 1.20 -6.99 -11.36
CA PHE A 80 0.39 -8.18 -11.57
C PHE A 80 -1.03 -7.80 -12.01
N GLY A 81 -1.70 -6.95 -11.25
CA GLY A 81 -3.05 -6.54 -11.58
C GLY A 81 -3.19 -5.78 -12.90
N LEU A 82 -2.21 -4.94 -13.24
CA LEU A 82 -2.19 -4.25 -14.53
C LEU A 82 -1.99 -5.18 -15.73
N ILE A 83 -1.32 -6.32 -15.55
CA ILE A 83 -1.11 -7.32 -16.60
C ILE A 83 -2.38 -8.13 -16.85
N PHE A 84 -3.06 -8.57 -15.77
CA PHE A 84 -4.20 -9.48 -15.89
C PHE A 84 -5.53 -8.75 -16.07
N GLU A 85 -5.74 -7.61 -15.41
CA GLU A 85 -7.01 -6.89 -15.43
C GLU A 85 -6.79 -5.37 -15.33
N PRO A 86 -6.48 -4.69 -16.45
CA PRO A 86 -6.06 -3.28 -16.46
C PRO A 86 -7.10 -2.31 -15.88
N VAL A 87 -8.37 -2.69 -15.88
CA VAL A 87 -9.52 -1.84 -15.49
C VAL A 87 -9.97 -2.09 -14.04
N SER A 88 -9.44 -3.13 -13.37
CA SER A 88 -9.88 -3.56 -12.03
C SER A 88 -9.40 -2.68 -10.86
N GLY A 89 -8.82 -1.52 -11.16
CA GLY A 89 -8.51 -0.47 -10.19
C GLY A 89 -7.15 -0.59 -9.48
N PHE A 90 -6.26 -1.49 -9.92
CA PHE A 90 -4.88 -1.58 -9.45
C PHE A 90 -4.06 -0.29 -9.59
N LEU A 91 -4.41 0.60 -10.52
CA LEU A 91 -3.79 1.93 -10.62
C LEU A 91 -3.91 2.73 -9.32
N THR A 92 -4.98 2.52 -8.55
CA THR A 92 -5.18 3.21 -7.26
C THR A 92 -4.08 2.87 -6.25
N VAL A 93 -3.45 1.70 -6.37
CA VAL A 93 -2.35 1.23 -5.50
C VAL A 93 -1.04 1.97 -5.74
N LEU A 94 -0.90 2.68 -6.87
CA LEU A 94 0.23 3.58 -7.11
C LEU A 94 0.29 4.71 -6.07
N VAL A 95 -0.85 5.15 -5.53
CA VAL A 95 -0.91 6.20 -4.51
C VAL A 95 -0.24 5.76 -3.20
N PRO A 96 -0.65 4.66 -2.53
CA PRO A 96 0.05 4.20 -1.34
C PRO A 96 1.52 3.83 -1.62
N LEU A 97 1.85 3.32 -2.83
CA LEU A 97 3.23 3.04 -3.22
C LEU A 97 4.08 4.32 -3.25
N ALA A 98 3.62 5.36 -3.93
CA ALA A 98 4.33 6.64 -4.03
C ALA A 98 4.51 7.30 -2.64
N VAL A 99 3.46 7.30 -1.83
CA VAL A 99 3.51 7.79 -0.44
C VAL A 99 4.53 7.00 0.39
N GLY A 100 4.51 5.67 0.28
CA GLY A 100 5.43 4.79 0.99
C GLY A 100 6.89 5.00 0.59
N VAL A 101 7.18 5.12 -0.71
CA VAL A 101 8.52 5.44 -1.23
C VAL A 101 8.99 6.81 -0.72
N GLY A 102 8.11 7.83 -0.71
CA GLY A 102 8.42 9.15 -0.16
C GLY A 102 8.80 9.10 1.32
N LYS A 103 8.07 8.35 2.14
CA LYS A 103 8.38 8.17 3.57
C LYS A 103 9.69 7.40 3.78
N TRP A 104 9.91 6.33 3.01
CA TRP A 104 11.11 5.50 3.10
C TRP A 104 12.39 6.27 2.73
N THR A 105 12.34 7.03 1.64
CA THR A 105 13.48 7.86 1.19
C THR A 105 13.82 8.98 2.19
N ARG A 106 12.81 9.64 2.77
CA ARG A 106 13.03 10.62 3.86
C ARG A 106 13.70 9.97 5.08
N HIS A 107 13.24 8.79 5.49
CA HIS A 107 13.85 8.06 6.60
C HIS A 107 15.34 7.75 6.33
N ARG A 108 15.65 7.21 5.15
CA ARG A 108 17.03 6.92 4.71
C ARG A 108 17.93 8.16 4.77
N ARG A 109 17.43 9.33 4.37
CA ARG A 109 18.19 10.59 4.40
C ARG A 109 18.49 11.03 5.83
N VAL A 110 17.51 11.00 6.72
CA VAL A 110 17.71 11.38 8.14
C VAL A 110 18.73 10.48 8.82
N THR A 111 18.72 9.17 8.53
CA THR A 111 19.69 8.22 9.09
C THR A 111 21.11 8.35 8.52
N ALA A 112 21.29 9.01 7.36
CA ALA A 112 22.61 9.22 6.74
C ALA A 112 23.32 10.49 7.25
N VAL A 113 22.56 11.48 7.72
CA VAL A 113 23.07 12.78 8.22
C VAL A 113 23.95 12.72 9.50
N PRO A 114 23.91 11.71 10.40
CA PRO A 114 24.75 11.71 11.60
C PRO A 114 26.24 11.44 11.35
N ALA A 115 26.63 10.87 10.21
CA ALA A 115 28.02 10.43 9.98
C ALA A 115 28.96 11.55 9.48
N ALA A 116 28.41 12.64 8.92
CA ALA A 116 29.21 13.71 8.31
C ALA A 116 29.60 14.83 9.29
N ALA A 117 29.05 14.86 10.51
CA ALA A 117 29.27 15.93 11.49
C ALA A 117 30.36 15.61 12.53
N GLY A 118 30.97 14.42 12.49
CA GLY A 118 31.92 13.94 13.52
C GLY A 118 33.41 14.00 13.17
N THR A 119 33.80 14.48 11.99
CA THR A 119 35.21 14.47 11.54
C THR A 119 35.84 15.87 11.42
N ALA A 120 35.21 16.91 11.99
CA ALA A 120 35.71 18.28 11.93
C ALA A 120 35.99 18.87 13.33
N SER A 121 36.98 18.30 14.03
CA SER A 121 37.77 18.91 15.12
C SER A 121 38.89 17.90 15.40
N GLY A 122 40.15 18.15 15.05
CA GLY A 122 40.96 19.30 15.46
C GLY A 122 41.98 18.76 16.45
#